data_AF-W7TAH2-F1
#
_entry.id   AF-W7TAH2-F1
#
_cell.length_a   1.000
_cell.length_b   1.000
_cell.length_c   1.000
_cell.angle_alpha   90.00
_cell.angle_beta   90.00
_cell.angle_gamma   90.00
#
_symmetry.space_group_name_H-M   'P 1'
#
loop_
_entity.id
_entity.type
_entity.pdbx_description
1 polymer ?
#
loop_
_entity_poly.entity_id
_entity_poly.type
_entity_poly.pdbx_seq_one_letter_code
_entity_poly.pdbx_strand_id
1 'polypeptide(L)'
;MPQSLVSSPSRLCSPLFSFVGLILSAAVSFLTVNVLASHAYLLPAPPQHEQQPSFHQQVHPNYLNKHGQTQSFGYSSVEVNRARMPSNMVGISQRIKSSLFAGRSSAPPSTSTSSRNVVVLTREAGKNDKLRRILESQKITALEIPCIAHCHAEGYAQLKETLDGEAFDYIVITSPEAAQVFLEAARTCTLYKPTNLVSIGEATGELLKKAGASIVFTPSKALAKVLVVELPEVHEERGGMRRRKTAKVLYPASKRAAGTLEEGLQKRGLWEEVVEEEGEGMGGEKQSGRLFDVIRLNTYDTVPADWTDEEMSLAQSCAVVTFASPSALKVWAARLGMDFNMACIGETTATAAIALGWDESRIFYPKDAPGIDGWASAVMDALEAKDEEVAG
;
A
#
# COMPACT_ATOMS: atom_id res chain seq x y z
N MET A 1 -7.88 83.37 -32.63
CA MET A 1 -7.59 82.22 -33.51
C MET A 1 -8.88 81.45 -33.75
N PRO A 2 -9.06 80.76 -34.88
CA PRO A 2 -10.32 80.88 -35.63
C PRO A 2 -11.20 79.60 -35.69
N GLN A 3 -12.47 79.80 -36.09
CA GLN A 3 -13.29 79.01 -37.05
C GLN A 3 -13.38 77.46 -36.94
N SER A 4 -14.51 76.79 -37.21
CA SER A 4 -15.89 77.24 -37.55
C SER A 4 -16.88 76.05 -37.51
N LEU A 5 -18.14 76.33 -37.90
CA LEU A 5 -19.26 75.41 -38.24
C LEU A 5 -18.83 74.16 -39.07
N VAL A 6 -19.59 73.06 -39.12
CA VAL A 6 -20.80 72.88 -39.97
C VAL A 6 -21.65 71.63 -39.55
N SER A 7 -22.89 71.60 -40.04
CA SER A 7 -24.06 70.74 -39.73
C SER A 7 -23.99 69.21 -39.93
N SER A 8 -24.71 68.48 -39.08
CA SER A 8 -26.01 67.78 -39.32
C SER A 8 -26.49 67.49 -40.78
N PRO A 9 -27.50 66.61 -41.01
CA PRO A 9 -27.88 65.33 -40.39
C PRO A 9 -28.26 64.26 -41.50
N SER A 10 -29.29 63.42 -41.29
CA SER A 10 -29.91 62.42 -42.22
C SER A 10 -29.32 60.98 -42.16
N ARG A 11 -29.97 59.85 -42.51
CA ARG A 11 -31.36 59.35 -42.82
C ARG A 11 -31.25 57.79 -42.90
N LEU A 12 -32.25 56.89 -42.96
CA LEU A 12 -33.73 56.86 -42.99
C LEU A 12 -34.24 55.44 -42.54
N CYS A 13 -35.55 55.19 -42.60
CA CYS A 13 -36.26 53.88 -42.71
C CYS A 13 -36.18 52.81 -41.59
N SER A 14 -37.36 52.55 -41.00
CA SER A 14 -37.87 51.23 -40.57
C SER A 14 -38.67 50.57 -41.73
N PRO A 15 -39.56 49.56 -41.56
CA PRO A 15 -39.68 48.42 -40.62
C PRO A 15 -39.86 47.06 -41.38
N LEU A 16 -40.38 46.00 -40.70
CA LEU A 16 -41.38 44.97 -41.16
C LEU A 16 -41.00 43.46 -41.09
N PHE A 17 -41.86 42.71 -40.36
CA PHE A 17 -42.25 41.28 -40.54
C PHE A 17 -41.17 40.16 -40.43
N SER A 18 -41.48 38.85 -40.31
CA SER A 18 -42.55 38.04 -39.64
C SER A 18 -42.32 36.54 -40.04
N PHE A 19 -43.00 35.56 -39.42
CA PHE A 19 -42.84 34.09 -39.61
C PHE A 19 -41.43 33.54 -39.18
N VAL A 20 -41.14 32.28 -38.85
CA VAL A 20 -41.81 30.95 -38.72
C VAL A 20 -41.34 30.31 -37.38
N GLY A 21 -42.01 29.40 -36.65
CA GLY A 21 -43.36 28.84 -36.78
C GLY A 21 -43.47 27.32 -36.48
N LEU A 22 -43.60 26.92 -35.20
CA LEU A 22 -44.09 25.61 -34.69
C LEU A 22 -43.26 24.32 -34.95
N ILE A 23 -42.88 23.59 -33.88
CA ILE A 23 -42.97 22.11 -33.71
C ILE A 23 -43.24 21.81 -32.22
N LEU A 24 -43.93 20.70 -31.91
CA LEU A 24 -44.50 20.41 -30.59
C LEU A 24 -43.95 19.11 -29.95
N SER A 25 -44.02 19.09 -28.61
CA SER A 25 -44.06 17.97 -27.65
C SER A 25 -44.13 16.52 -28.19
N ALA A 26 -43.11 15.72 -27.81
CA ALA A 26 -43.16 14.28 -27.60
C ALA A 26 -41.96 13.86 -26.70
N ALA A 27 -42.04 12.92 -25.76
CA ALA A 27 -43.20 12.18 -25.25
C ALA A 27 -43.03 11.89 -23.73
N VAL A 28 -44.13 11.96 -22.98
CA VAL A 28 -44.20 11.43 -21.60
C VAL A 28 -44.96 10.11 -21.64
N SER A 29 -44.25 9.00 -21.71
CA SER A 29 -44.81 7.64 -21.62
C SER A 29 -43.69 6.60 -21.43
N PHE A 30 -43.46 6.18 -20.19
CA PHE A 30 -42.98 4.82 -19.87
C PHE A 30 -43.20 4.53 -18.38
N LEU A 31 -44.31 3.85 -18.08
CA LEU A 31 -44.59 3.21 -16.80
C LEU A 31 -45.06 1.78 -17.09
N THR A 32 -44.81 0.85 -16.15
CA THR A 32 -45.26 -0.55 -16.17
C THR A 32 -44.97 -1.38 -17.43
N VAL A 33 -43.86 -2.15 -17.44
CA VAL A 33 -43.87 -3.63 -17.48
C VAL A 33 -42.52 -4.15 -16.95
N ASN A 34 -42.52 -4.83 -15.80
CA ASN A 34 -41.84 -6.12 -15.59
C ASN A 34 -42.01 -6.61 -14.15
N VAL A 35 -42.48 -7.85 -14.00
CA VAL A 35 -42.72 -8.55 -12.73
C VAL A 35 -42.42 -10.04 -12.97
N LEU A 36 -41.86 -10.72 -11.95
CA LEU A 36 -41.53 -12.16 -11.83
C LEU A 36 -40.21 -12.68 -12.46
N ALA A 37 -39.70 -13.72 -11.77
CA ALA A 37 -38.54 -14.60 -12.06
C ALA A 37 -37.16 -13.90 -12.15
N SER A 38 -36.17 -14.23 -11.30
CA SER A 38 -35.75 -15.63 -11.04
C SER A 38 -35.13 -15.89 -9.66
N HIS A 39 -35.41 -17.09 -9.15
CA HIS A 39 -34.57 -17.95 -8.30
C HIS A 39 -33.73 -17.33 -7.17
N ALA A 40 -34.22 -17.49 -5.94
CA ALA A 40 -33.37 -17.46 -4.76
C ALA A 40 -32.44 -18.71 -4.73
N TYR A 41 -31.13 -18.49 -4.69
CA TYR A 41 -30.17 -19.54 -4.35
C TYR A 41 -30.07 -19.66 -2.82
N LEU A 42 -30.59 -20.76 -2.27
CA LEU A 42 -30.34 -21.15 -0.89
C LEU A 42 -28.89 -21.65 -0.77
N LEU A 43 -28.03 -20.82 -0.18
CA LEU A 43 -26.70 -21.27 0.27
C LEU A 43 -26.86 -22.11 1.55
N PRO A 44 -26.14 -23.24 1.68
CA PRO A 44 -26.18 -24.04 2.90
C PRO A 44 -25.50 -23.30 4.05
N ALA A 45 -26.03 -23.47 5.27
CA ALA A 45 -25.44 -22.89 6.46
C ALA A 45 -24.04 -23.49 6.75
N PRO A 46 -23.07 -22.69 7.24
CA PRO A 46 -21.76 -23.20 7.63
C PRO A 46 -21.87 -24.16 8.84
N PRO A 47 -21.00 -25.18 8.95
CA PRO A 47 -21.00 -26.09 10.08
C PRO A 47 -20.66 -25.36 11.38
N GLN A 48 -21.35 -25.72 12.48
CA GLN A 48 -21.02 -25.22 13.81
C GLN A 48 -19.69 -25.83 14.26
N HIS A 49 -18.71 -24.98 14.56
CA HIS A 49 -17.42 -25.43 15.06
C HIS A 49 -17.52 -25.86 16.54
N GLU A 50 -16.98 -27.03 16.87
CA GLU A 50 -16.95 -27.52 18.25
C GLU A 50 -16.16 -26.59 19.18
N GLN A 51 -16.64 -26.46 20.42
CA GLN A 51 -15.98 -25.67 21.46
C GLN A 51 -14.72 -26.40 21.96
N GLN A 52 -13.53 -25.86 21.68
CA GLN A 52 -12.32 -26.24 22.42
C GLN A 52 -12.19 -25.41 23.71
N PRO A 53 -11.70 -26.00 24.82
CA PRO A 53 -11.75 -25.38 26.14
C PRO A 53 -10.73 -24.24 26.29
N SER A 54 -11.18 -23.12 26.85
CA SER A 54 -10.33 -21.94 27.13
C SER A 54 -9.34 -22.20 28.27
N PHE A 55 -8.04 -22.26 27.94
CA PHE A 55 -6.99 -22.31 28.95
C PHE A 55 -6.71 -20.91 29.52
N HIS A 56 -7.18 -20.64 30.75
CA HIS A 56 -6.81 -19.44 31.49
C HIS A 56 -5.36 -19.52 31.99
N GLN A 57 -4.42 -18.89 31.29
CA GLN A 57 -3.06 -18.71 31.79
C GLN A 57 -2.97 -17.42 32.62
N GLN A 58 -2.99 -17.56 33.96
CA GLN A 58 -2.80 -16.43 34.87
C GLN A 58 -1.35 -15.94 34.83
N VAL A 59 -1.15 -14.66 34.52
CA VAL A 59 0.16 -14.02 34.54
C VAL A 59 0.42 -13.42 35.92
N HIS A 60 1.32 -14.01 36.70
CA HIS A 60 1.82 -13.41 37.94
C HIS A 60 2.92 -12.38 37.65
N PRO A 61 2.90 -11.19 38.29
CA PRO A 61 3.95 -10.20 38.13
C PRO A 61 5.22 -10.59 38.90
N ASN A 62 6.39 -10.39 38.28
CA ASN A 62 7.69 -10.65 38.91
C ASN A 62 8.01 -9.60 39.99
N TYR A 63 8.27 -10.05 41.22
CA TYR A 63 8.81 -9.20 42.29
C TYR A 63 10.34 -9.17 42.25
N LEU A 64 10.94 -7.98 42.20
CA LEU A 64 12.37 -7.81 42.47
C LEU A 64 12.66 -8.01 43.97
N ASN A 65 13.78 -8.67 44.29
CA ASN A 65 14.31 -8.75 45.65
C ASN A 65 15.57 -7.87 45.81
N LYS A 66 15.85 -7.40 47.03
CA LYS A 66 16.66 -6.20 47.30
C LYS A 66 18.19 -6.33 47.18
N HIS A 67 18.72 -7.46 46.76
CA HIS A 67 20.16 -7.66 46.56
C HIS A 67 20.43 -8.19 45.15
N GLY A 68 20.88 -7.29 44.27
CA GLY A 68 21.00 -7.55 42.83
C GLY A 68 22.10 -8.55 42.48
N GLN A 69 21.72 -9.82 42.33
CA GLN A 69 22.51 -10.87 41.67
C GLN A 69 21.62 -11.68 40.73
N THR A 70 22.09 -11.91 39.51
CA THR A 70 21.45 -12.78 38.53
C THR A 70 21.91 -14.23 38.73
N GLN A 71 20.98 -15.15 38.99
CA GLN A 71 21.25 -16.58 38.93
C GLN A 71 20.80 -17.15 37.59
N SER A 72 21.72 -17.75 36.85
CA SER A 72 21.44 -18.51 35.63
C SER A 72 21.01 -19.94 35.98
N PHE A 73 19.74 -20.27 35.73
CA PHE A 73 19.28 -21.66 35.75
C PHE A 73 19.49 -22.28 34.36
N GLY A 74 20.26 -23.36 34.31
CA GLY A 74 20.59 -24.06 33.06
C GLY A 74 19.44 -24.89 32.51
N TYR A 75 19.35 -24.99 31.19
CA TYR A 75 18.42 -25.89 30.52
C TYR A 75 18.92 -27.34 30.61
N SER A 76 18.11 -28.22 31.19
CA SER A 76 18.30 -29.66 31.05
C SER A 76 17.80 -30.12 29.68
N SER A 77 18.60 -30.87 28.95
CA SER A 77 18.15 -31.59 27.77
C SER A 77 17.05 -32.61 28.15
N VAL A 78 16.11 -32.85 27.23
CA VAL A 78 15.10 -33.91 27.34
C VAL A 78 15.33 -34.89 26.20
N GLU A 79 15.61 -36.14 26.53
CA GLU A 79 15.71 -37.22 25.54
C GLU A 79 14.34 -37.56 24.96
N VAL A 80 14.27 -37.77 23.64
CA VAL A 80 13.09 -38.34 22.97
C VAL A 80 13.36 -39.81 22.63
N ASN A 81 12.48 -40.69 23.08
CA ASN A 81 12.69 -42.13 23.06
C ASN A 81 12.85 -42.73 21.65
N ARG A 82 13.86 -43.58 21.46
CA ARG A 82 13.99 -44.47 20.30
C ARG A 82 13.01 -45.65 20.42
N ALA A 83 11.94 -45.64 19.64
CA ALA A 83 11.23 -46.87 19.29
C ALA A 83 12.14 -47.81 18.47
N ARG A 84 11.92 -49.13 18.54
CA ARG A 84 12.80 -50.16 17.98
C ARG A 84 11.98 -51.30 17.35
N MET A 85 12.65 -52.10 16.52
CA MET A 85 12.22 -53.37 15.91
C MET A 85 11.43 -53.26 14.59
N PRO A 86 11.48 -54.28 13.70
CA PRO A 86 12.49 -55.34 13.55
C PRO A 86 13.11 -55.41 12.13
N SER A 87 14.25 -56.08 12.01
CA SER A 87 14.90 -56.40 10.73
C SER A 87 14.75 -57.89 10.39
N ASN A 88 14.18 -58.22 9.23
CA ASN A 88 14.56 -59.38 8.38
C ASN A 88 13.62 -59.56 7.18
N MET A 89 14.18 -59.58 5.96
CA MET A 89 14.01 -60.71 5.04
C MET A 89 15.12 -60.71 3.97
N VAL A 90 15.41 -61.89 3.43
CA VAL A 90 16.54 -62.12 2.50
C VAL A 90 16.07 -61.93 1.05
N GLY A 91 16.94 -61.35 0.22
CA GLY A 91 16.60 -60.95 -1.14
C GLY A 91 16.56 -62.07 -2.18
N ILE A 92 16.14 -61.71 -3.39
CA ILE A 92 16.26 -62.50 -4.61
C ILE A 92 17.09 -61.68 -5.60
N SER A 93 18.15 -62.30 -6.15
CA SER A 93 18.89 -61.73 -7.28
C SER A 93 18.34 -62.30 -8.58
N GLN A 94 17.95 -61.44 -9.52
CA GLN A 94 17.74 -61.84 -10.91
C GLN A 94 18.50 -60.94 -11.88
N ARG A 95 19.05 -61.59 -12.89
CA ARG A 95 20.13 -61.12 -13.75
C ARG A 95 19.69 -61.26 -15.19
N ILE A 96 19.08 -60.22 -15.76
CA ILE A 96 18.72 -60.19 -17.18
C ILE A 96 19.83 -59.47 -17.96
N LYS A 97 20.36 -60.14 -18.98
CA LYS A 97 21.32 -59.56 -19.93
C LYS A 97 20.60 -59.15 -21.22
N SER A 98 21.16 -58.14 -21.87
CA SER A 98 21.14 -57.93 -23.33
C SER A 98 19.80 -57.98 -24.07
N SER A 99 19.38 -56.82 -24.59
CA SER A 99 18.93 -56.72 -25.98
C SER A 99 19.56 -55.49 -26.62
N LEU A 100 20.05 -55.62 -27.86
CA LEU A 100 20.62 -54.53 -28.64
C LEU A 100 19.55 -53.99 -29.58
N PHE A 101 19.13 -52.73 -29.41
CA PHE A 101 18.41 -51.99 -30.45
C PHE A 101 18.91 -50.55 -30.55
N ALA A 102 19.56 -50.25 -31.67
CA ALA A 102 20.05 -48.91 -31.99
C ALA A 102 18.91 -48.03 -32.53
N GLY A 103 18.04 -47.55 -31.64
CA GLY A 103 16.99 -46.57 -31.95
C GLY A 103 17.53 -45.14 -31.88
N ARG A 104 17.86 -44.53 -33.03
CA ARG A 104 18.37 -43.14 -33.09
C ARG A 104 17.25 -42.10 -32.96
N SER A 105 16.51 -42.13 -31.85
CA SER A 105 15.50 -41.12 -31.54
C SER A 105 16.18 -39.79 -31.19
N SER A 106 15.99 -38.78 -32.04
CA SER A 106 16.32 -37.40 -31.69
C SER A 106 15.36 -36.91 -30.60
N ALA A 107 15.86 -36.83 -29.36
CA ALA A 107 15.18 -36.01 -28.35
C ALA A 107 15.06 -34.57 -28.88
N PRO A 108 13.95 -33.86 -28.60
CA PRO A 108 13.91 -32.42 -28.85
C PRO A 108 15.05 -31.76 -28.05
N PRO A 109 15.57 -30.61 -28.50
CA PRO A 109 16.56 -29.88 -27.71
C PRO A 109 15.93 -29.49 -26.38
N SER A 110 16.35 -30.14 -25.30
CA SER A 110 16.04 -29.72 -23.95
C SER A 110 16.64 -28.33 -23.76
N THR A 111 15.80 -27.31 -23.85
CA THR A 111 16.19 -25.94 -23.53
C THR A 111 16.46 -25.85 -22.03
N SER A 112 17.67 -26.22 -21.64
CA SER A 112 18.25 -25.85 -20.36
C SER A 112 18.45 -24.34 -20.38
N THR A 113 17.38 -23.61 -20.10
CA THR A 113 17.42 -22.20 -19.72
C THR A 113 18.39 -22.09 -18.57
N SER A 114 19.54 -21.48 -18.85
CA SER A 114 20.63 -21.31 -17.90
C SER A 114 20.12 -20.54 -16.68
N SER A 115 20.01 -21.22 -15.53
CA SER A 115 19.51 -20.63 -14.27
C SER A 115 20.34 -19.43 -13.78
N ARG A 116 21.56 -19.27 -14.33
CA ARG A 116 22.42 -18.09 -14.17
C ARG A 116 21.73 -16.74 -14.46
N ASN A 117 20.70 -16.72 -15.32
CA ASN A 117 20.05 -15.47 -15.76
C ASN A 117 18.61 -15.31 -15.23
N VAL A 118 18.25 -16.01 -14.15
CA VAL A 118 16.91 -15.94 -13.52
C VAL A 118 16.92 -14.92 -12.38
N VAL A 119 16.08 -13.89 -12.48
CA VAL A 119 15.94 -12.83 -11.48
C VAL A 119 14.53 -12.84 -10.90
N VAL A 120 14.41 -12.78 -9.57
CA VAL A 120 13.11 -12.81 -8.89
C VAL A 120 12.68 -11.42 -8.42
N LEU A 121 11.45 -11.05 -8.77
CA LEU A 121 10.83 -9.75 -8.50
C LEU A 121 9.82 -9.88 -7.34
N THR A 122 10.13 -9.28 -6.18
CA THR A 122 9.44 -9.58 -4.91
C THR A 122 8.41 -8.54 -4.42
N ARG A 123 8.12 -7.50 -5.21
CA ARG A 123 7.07 -6.53 -4.85
C ARG A 123 5.68 -7.16 -4.96
N GLU A 124 4.65 -6.50 -4.40
CA GLU A 124 3.26 -6.87 -4.65
C GLU A 124 2.98 -7.07 -6.15
N ALA A 125 2.17 -8.07 -6.48
CA ALA A 125 1.87 -8.48 -7.85
C ALA A 125 1.46 -7.30 -8.75
N GLY A 126 2.02 -7.24 -9.97
CA GLY A 126 1.74 -6.18 -10.94
C GLY A 126 2.46 -4.85 -10.68
N LYS A 127 3.18 -4.69 -9.55
CA LYS A 127 4.04 -3.52 -9.30
C LYS A 127 5.47 -3.69 -9.84
N ASN A 128 5.81 -4.85 -10.40
CA ASN A 128 7.14 -5.19 -10.92
C ASN A 128 7.33 -4.81 -12.40
N ASP A 129 6.23 -4.60 -13.13
CA ASP A 129 6.09 -4.19 -14.54
C ASP A 129 7.24 -3.38 -15.18
N LYS A 130 7.71 -2.32 -14.50
CA LYS A 130 8.74 -1.42 -15.04
C LYS A 130 10.13 -2.07 -15.03
N LEU A 131 10.51 -2.69 -13.91
CA LEU A 131 11.79 -3.41 -13.77
C LEU A 131 11.79 -4.64 -14.68
N ARG A 132 10.68 -5.39 -14.68
CA ARG A 132 10.43 -6.53 -15.58
C ARG A 132 10.82 -6.22 -17.04
N ARG A 133 10.24 -5.15 -17.61
CA ARG A 133 10.46 -4.77 -19.03
C ARG A 133 11.91 -4.40 -19.35
N ILE A 134 12.64 -3.81 -18.39
CA ILE A 134 14.06 -3.47 -18.57
C ILE A 134 14.89 -4.76 -18.63
N LEU A 135 14.73 -5.65 -17.65
CA LEU A 135 15.44 -6.93 -17.58
C LEU A 135 15.11 -7.82 -18.80
N GLU A 136 13.85 -7.92 -19.19
CA GLU A 136 13.42 -8.67 -20.37
C GLU A 136 14.02 -8.09 -21.67
N SER A 137 14.18 -6.76 -21.78
CA SER A 137 14.88 -6.13 -22.92
C SER A 137 16.38 -6.48 -22.99
N GLN A 138 16.98 -6.75 -21.82
CA GLN A 138 18.36 -7.23 -21.67
C GLN A 138 18.46 -8.77 -21.78
N LYS A 139 17.36 -9.46 -22.10
CA LYS A 139 17.24 -10.94 -22.19
C LYS A 139 17.42 -11.68 -20.86
N ILE A 140 17.22 -10.99 -19.75
CA ILE A 140 17.22 -11.58 -18.40
C ILE A 140 15.83 -12.18 -18.11
N THR A 141 15.79 -13.35 -17.49
CA THR A 141 14.52 -14.05 -17.18
C THR A 141 13.96 -13.54 -15.86
N ALA A 142 13.01 -12.62 -15.92
CA ALA A 142 12.34 -12.06 -14.74
C ALA A 142 11.14 -12.93 -14.30
N LEU A 143 11.19 -13.51 -13.10
CA LEU A 143 10.06 -14.21 -12.48
C LEU A 143 9.40 -13.29 -11.44
N GLU A 144 8.06 -13.25 -11.41
CA GLU A 144 7.35 -12.57 -10.32
C GLU A 144 7.10 -13.58 -9.19
N ILE A 145 7.61 -13.29 -8.00
CA ILE A 145 7.32 -14.10 -6.80
C ILE A 145 7.16 -13.08 -5.64
N PRO A 146 5.96 -12.47 -5.50
CA PRO A 146 5.73 -11.42 -4.53
C PRO A 146 6.04 -11.89 -3.11
N CYS A 147 6.93 -11.22 -2.37
CA CYS A 147 7.12 -11.52 -0.95
C CYS A 147 5.99 -10.96 -0.08
N ILE A 148 5.27 -9.96 -0.58
CA ILE A 148 4.28 -9.19 0.17
C ILE A 148 3.03 -8.96 -0.66
N ALA A 149 1.90 -8.86 0.03
CA ALA A 149 0.59 -8.51 -0.49
C ALA A 149 -0.07 -7.45 0.40
N HIS A 150 -1.05 -6.74 -0.16
CA HIS A 150 -1.94 -5.90 0.63
C HIS A 150 -3.25 -6.62 0.92
N CYS A 151 -3.81 -6.37 2.09
CA CYS A 151 -5.14 -6.80 2.48
C CYS A 151 -5.88 -5.65 3.15
N HIS A 152 -7.21 -5.67 3.10
CA HIS A 152 -8.04 -4.79 3.91
C HIS A 152 -7.81 -5.08 5.40
N ALA A 153 -7.75 -4.03 6.21
CA ALA A 153 -7.61 -4.13 7.67
C ALA A 153 -8.93 -3.74 8.38
N GLU A 154 -8.95 -3.84 9.71
CA GLU A 154 -10.16 -3.69 10.54
C GLU A 154 -11.00 -2.43 10.27
N GLY A 155 -10.37 -1.31 9.92
CA GLY A 155 -11.05 -0.04 9.62
C GLY A 155 -11.60 0.07 8.19
N TYR A 156 -11.39 -0.92 7.32
CA TYR A 156 -11.84 -0.85 5.92
C TYR A 156 -13.37 -0.83 5.79
N ALA A 157 -14.06 -1.72 6.50
CA ALA A 157 -15.53 -1.74 6.53
C ALA A 157 -16.10 -0.41 7.06
N GLN A 158 -15.48 0.10 8.12
CA GLN A 158 -15.84 1.39 8.74
C GLN A 158 -15.62 2.58 7.80
N LEU A 159 -14.65 2.51 6.87
CA LEU A 159 -14.34 3.62 5.95
C LEU A 159 -15.55 4.01 5.10
N LYS A 160 -16.29 3.05 4.56
CA LYS A 160 -17.51 3.33 3.78
C LYS A 160 -18.57 4.03 4.63
N GLU A 161 -18.86 3.49 5.82
CA GLU A 161 -19.87 4.03 6.74
C GLU A 161 -19.51 5.45 7.19
N THR A 162 -18.22 5.68 7.48
CA THR A 162 -17.65 6.98 7.83
C THR A 162 -17.81 8.01 6.70
N LEU A 163 -17.58 7.60 5.45
CA LEU A 163 -17.68 8.48 4.28
C LEU A 163 -19.13 8.81 3.88
N ASP A 164 -20.05 7.86 3.98
CA ASP A 164 -21.48 8.12 3.72
C ASP A 164 -22.17 8.85 4.89
N GLY A 165 -21.65 8.73 6.11
CA GLY A 165 -22.24 9.29 7.33
C GLY A 165 -21.75 10.70 7.73
N GLU A 166 -20.50 11.07 7.41
CA GLU A 166 -19.91 12.33 7.87
C GLU A 166 -19.20 13.13 6.77
N ALA A 167 -19.22 14.46 6.93
CA ALA A 167 -18.48 15.40 6.09
C ALA A 167 -17.15 15.81 6.77
N PHE A 168 -16.05 15.70 6.00
CA PHE A 168 -14.70 16.02 6.45
C PHE A 168 -14.19 17.30 5.81
N ASP A 169 -13.49 18.11 6.59
CA ASP A 169 -12.76 19.28 6.07
C ASP A 169 -11.51 18.85 5.30
N TYR A 170 -10.86 17.76 5.74
CA TYR A 170 -9.73 17.14 5.06
C TYR A 170 -9.80 15.60 5.12
N ILE A 171 -9.39 14.95 4.03
CA ILE A 171 -9.15 13.49 3.99
C ILE A 171 -7.72 13.25 3.54
N VAL A 172 -6.85 12.79 4.44
CA VAL A 172 -5.41 12.73 4.21
C VAL A 172 -4.99 11.36 3.66
N ILE A 173 -4.47 11.36 2.44
CA ILE A 173 -4.01 10.18 1.72
C ILE A 173 -2.48 10.22 1.60
N THR A 174 -1.81 9.28 2.27
CA THR A 174 -0.37 9.36 2.53
C THR A 174 0.51 8.56 1.55
N SER A 175 -0.07 7.67 0.75
CA SER A 175 0.65 6.82 -0.22
C SER A 175 -0.25 6.48 -1.43
N PRO A 176 0.31 6.04 -2.57
CA PRO A 176 -0.48 5.55 -3.70
C PRO A 176 -1.34 4.33 -3.33
N GLU A 177 -0.94 3.56 -2.32
CA GLU A 177 -1.72 2.42 -1.83
C GLU A 177 -2.94 2.88 -1.04
N ALA A 178 -2.75 3.83 -0.11
CA ALA A 178 -3.85 4.46 0.61
C ALA A 178 -4.85 5.11 -0.37
N ALA A 179 -4.38 5.64 -1.50
CA ALA A 179 -5.25 6.16 -2.56
C ALA A 179 -6.06 5.06 -3.26
N GLN A 180 -5.48 3.89 -3.55
CA GLN A 180 -6.21 2.78 -4.17
C GLN A 180 -7.29 2.23 -3.23
N VAL A 181 -6.91 1.91 -1.99
CA VAL A 181 -7.83 1.41 -0.94
C VAL A 181 -8.94 2.42 -0.63
N PHE A 182 -8.61 3.71 -0.57
CA PHE A 182 -9.60 4.77 -0.41
C PHE A 182 -10.56 4.89 -1.59
N LEU A 183 -10.06 4.87 -2.83
CA LEU A 183 -10.89 4.96 -4.03
C LEU A 183 -11.74 3.70 -4.25
N GLU A 184 -11.29 2.54 -3.80
CA GLU A 184 -12.09 1.31 -3.77
C GLU A 184 -13.31 1.49 -2.86
N ALA A 185 -13.11 1.84 -1.60
CA ALA A 185 -14.20 2.09 -0.65
C ALA A 185 -15.12 3.23 -1.13
N ALA A 186 -14.56 4.34 -1.61
CA ALA A 186 -15.31 5.51 -2.08
C ALA A 186 -16.20 5.22 -3.31
N ARG A 187 -15.88 4.21 -4.12
CA ARG A 187 -16.77 3.73 -5.22
C ARG A 187 -17.97 2.94 -4.72
N THR A 188 -17.92 2.40 -3.51
CA THR A 188 -19.05 1.69 -2.88
C THR A 188 -19.99 2.61 -2.10
N CYS A 189 -19.54 3.84 -1.81
CA CYS A 189 -20.35 4.86 -1.15
C CYS A 189 -21.55 5.30 -2.01
N THR A 190 -22.61 5.72 -1.33
CA THR A 190 -23.90 6.09 -1.97
C THR A 190 -24.11 7.59 -2.12
N LEU A 191 -23.54 8.38 -1.20
CA LEU A 191 -23.64 9.85 -1.18
C LEU A 191 -22.27 10.50 -1.37
N TYR A 192 -21.21 9.89 -0.83
CA TYR A 192 -19.87 10.46 -0.87
C TYR A 192 -19.30 10.56 -2.29
N LYS A 193 -18.58 11.66 -2.56
CA LYS A 193 -17.76 11.85 -3.77
C LYS A 193 -16.34 12.22 -3.34
N PRO A 194 -15.28 11.68 -3.97
CA PRO A 194 -13.87 11.99 -3.63
C PRO A 194 -13.50 13.49 -3.67
N THR A 195 -13.69 14.20 -2.56
CA THR A 195 -13.42 15.63 -2.37
C THR A 195 -12.64 15.90 -1.09
N ASN A 196 -12.18 17.14 -0.90
CA ASN A 196 -11.45 17.58 0.29
C ASN A 196 -10.17 16.75 0.58
N LEU A 197 -9.59 16.17 -0.47
CA LEU A 197 -8.44 15.28 -0.34
C LEU A 197 -7.14 16.05 -0.15
N VAL A 198 -6.30 15.53 0.71
CA VAL A 198 -4.96 16.03 0.97
C VAL A 198 -3.99 14.92 0.60
N SER A 199 -3.21 15.14 -0.47
CA SER A 199 -2.21 14.16 -0.91
C SER A 199 -0.84 14.52 -0.34
N ILE A 200 -0.14 13.59 0.30
CA ILE A 200 1.25 13.84 0.72
C ILE A 200 2.21 13.85 -0.47
N GLY A 201 2.02 12.99 -1.47
CA GLY A 201 2.97 12.80 -2.57
C GLY A 201 2.38 13.10 -3.94
N GLU A 202 3.25 13.41 -4.91
CA GLU A 202 2.87 13.66 -6.31
C GLU A 202 2.22 12.43 -6.96
N ALA A 203 2.87 11.26 -6.89
CA ALA A 203 2.32 10.01 -7.44
C ALA A 203 0.97 9.60 -6.80
N THR A 204 0.80 9.86 -5.50
CA THR A 204 -0.49 9.71 -4.80
C THR A 204 -1.54 10.66 -5.37
N GLY A 205 -1.16 11.93 -5.60
CA GLY A 205 -2.03 12.97 -6.11
C GLY A 205 -2.42 12.77 -7.57
N GLU A 206 -1.52 12.27 -8.42
CA GLU A 206 -1.86 11.84 -9.77
C GLU A 206 -2.93 10.75 -9.78
N LEU A 207 -2.78 9.73 -8.92
CA LEU A 207 -3.70 8.59 -8.87
C LEU A 207 -5.12 9.05 -8.49
N LEU A 208 -5.23 9.90 -7.47
CA LEU A 208 -6.48 10.53 -7.05
C LEU A 208 -7.07 11.42 -8.18
N LYS A 209 -6.27 12.30 -8.80
CA LYS A 209 -6.72 13.15 -9.93
C LYS A 209 -7.22 12.33 -11.12
N LYS A 210 -6.52 11.24 -11.47
CA LYS A 210 -6.90 10.31 -12.56
C LYS A 210 -8.23 9.58 -12.27
N ALA A 211 -8.62 9.45 -11.00
CA ALA A 211 -9.94 8.95 -10.59
C ALA A 211 -11.01 10.06 -10.48
N GLY A 212 -10.75 11.28 -10.95
CA GLY A 212 -11.68 12.41 -10.90
C GLY A 212 -11.80 13.08 -9.52
N ALA A 213 -10.87 12.79 -8.60
CA ALA A 213 -10.96 13.25 -7.22
C ALA A 213 -10.41 14.67 -7.02
N SER A 214 -11.07 15.46 -6.17
CA SER A 214 -10.68 16.84 -5.86
C SER A 214 -9.68 16.89 -4.70
N ILE A 215 -8.45 17.29 -5.01
CA ILE A 215 -7.37 17.52 -4.06
C ILE A 215 -7.34 19.01 -3.70
N VAL A 216 -7.48 19.33 -2.41
CA VAL A 216 -7.50 20.70 -1.88
C VAL A 216 -6.13 21.12 -1.33
N PHE A 217 -5.26 20.18 -0.96
CA PHE A 217 -3.92 20.48 -0.47
C PHE A 217 -2.87 19.41 -0.83
N THR A 218 -1.61 19.84 -0.97
CA THR A 218 -0.43 18.99 -1.11
C THR A 218 0.75 19.73 -0.46
N PRO A 219 1.51 19.12 0.46
CA PRO A 219 2.62 19.78 1.16
C PRO A 219 3.84 19.96 0.24
N SER A 220 4.75 20.85 0.62
CA SER A 220 5.99 21.18 -0.13
C SER A 220 6.95 19.99 -0.27
N LYS A 221 6.84 19.00 0.63
CA LYS A 221 7.63 17.76 0.63
C LYS A 221 6.74 16.59 1.06
N ALA A 222 6.98 15.42 0.47
CA ALA A 222 6.19 14.20 0.69
C ALA A 222 6.48 13.52 2.05
N LEU A 223 6.33 14.24 3.16
CA LEU A 223 6.63 13.82 4.51
C LEU A 223 5.50 14.20 5.47
N ALA A 224 5.03 13.25 6.28
CA ALA A 224 3.99 13.50 7.29
C ALA A 224 4.31 14.67 8.24
N LYS A 225 5.58 14.79 8.68
CA LYS A 225 6.03 15.90 9.55
C LYS A 225 5.91 17.27 8.88
N VAL A 226 6.01 17.35 7.55
CA VAL A 226 5.87 18.60 6.79
C VAL A 226 4.39 18.93 6.62
N LEU A 227 3.55 17.94 6.28
CA LEU A 227 2.10 18.13 6.24
C LEU A 227 1.52 18.61 7.59
N VAL A 228 2.01 18.07 8.72
CA VAL A 228 1.59 18.51 10.06
C VAL A 228 1.76 20.02 10.25
N VAL A 229 2.84 20.61 9.73
CA VAL A 229 3.11 22.05 9.84
C VAL A 229 2.34 22.86 8.79
N GLU A 230 2.24 22.36 7.57
CA GLU A 230 1.74 23.13 6.42
C GLU A 230 0.22 23.01 6.18
N LEU A 231 -0.47 22.00 6.75
CA LEU A 231 -1.93 21.83 6.55
C LEU A 231 -2.68 23.10 6.96
N PRO A 232 -3.52 23.72 6.11
CA PRO A 232 -4.17 24.99 6.43
C PRO A 232 -5.18 24.86 7.57
N GLU A 233 -5.34 25.93 8.35
CA GLU A 233 -6.43 26.04 9.32
C GLU A 233 -7.76 26.32 8.63
N VAL A 234 -8.84 25.74 9.16
CA VAL A 234 -10.21 25.97 8.68
C VAL A 234 -10.84 27.08 9.50
N HIS A 235 -11.61 27.93 8.83
CA HIS A 235 -12.35 29.02 9.45
C HIS A 235 -13.82 28.98 9.02
N GLU A 236 -14.71 29.39 9.91
CA GLU A 236 -16.10 29.72 9.58
C GLU A 236 -16.30 31.24 9.54
N GLU A 237 -17.17 31.73 8.66
CA GLU A 237 -17.64 33.12 8.67
C GLU A 237 -19.01 33.17 9.31
N ARG A 238 -19.14 33.89 10.43
CA ARG A 238 -20.39 33.97 11.19
C ARG A 238 -20.62 35.40 11.66
N GLY A 239 -21.72 36.00 11.21
CA GLY A 239 -22.04 37.41 11.50
C GLY A 239 -21.03 38.41 10.91
N GLY A 240 -20.36 38.07 9.81
CA GLY A 240 -19.28 38.88 9.22
C GLY A 240 -17.92 38.77 9.91
N MET A 241 -17.81 37.95 10.97
CA MET A 241 -16.56 37.69 11.68
C MET A 241 -16.00 36.32 11.29
N ARG A 242 -14.73 36.27 10.89
CA ARG A 242 -14.02 35.01 10.56
C ARG A 242 -13.48 34.38 11.82
N ARG A 243 -14.06 33.25 12.25
CA ARG A 243 -13.65 32.49 13.45
C ARG A 243 -12.95 31.20 13.07
N ARG A 244 -12.04 30.74 13.92
CA ARG A 244 -11.28 29.49 13.78
C ARG A 244 -12.21 28.30 14.06
N LYS A 245 -12.24 27.31 13.17
CA LYS A 245 -13.07 26.09 13.29
C LYS A 245 -12.17 24.88 13.52
N THR A 246 -12.58 23.96 14.40
CA THR A 246 -11.96 22.62 14.46
C THR A 246 -12.23 21.87 13.15
N ALA A 247 -11.17 21.59 12.40
CA ALA A 247 -11.24 20.85 11.14
C ALA A 247 -11.39 19.36 11.42
N LYS A 248 -12.40 18.71 10.83
CA LYS A 248 -12.52 17.25 10.84
C LYS A 248 -11.59 16.64 9.79
N VAL A 249 -10.68 15.77 10.24
CA VAL A 249 -9.63 15.14 9.43
C VAL A 249 -9.80 13.63 9.45
N LEU A 250 -10.17 13.03 8.31
CA LEU A 250 -10.12 11.58 8.13
C LEU A 250 -8.73 11.16 7.67
N TYR A 251 -8.16 10.12 8.28
CA TYR A 251 -6.89 9.53 7.89
C TYR A 251 -7.02 8.01 7.65
N PRO A 252 -7.27 7.58 6.40
CA PRO A 252 -7.16 6.19 5.98
C PRO A 252 -5.68 5.79 5.95
N ALA A 253 -5.27 4.97 6.93
CA ALA A 253 -3.90 4.64 7.22
C ALA A 253 -3.59 3.15 6.99
N SER A 254 -2.32 2.83 6.75
CA SER A 254 -1.85 1.47 6.95
C SER A 254 -1.83 1.16 8.45
N LYS A 255 -2.18 -0.08 8.83
CA LYS A 255 -1.99 -0.61 10.18
C LYS A 255 -0.55 -0.47 10.69
N ARG A 256 0.44 -0.44 9.78
CA ARG A 256 1.88 -0.24 10.06
C ARG A 256 2.34 1.22 10.06
N ALA A 257 1.48 2.18 9.70
CA ALA A 257 1.87 3.59 9.63
C ALA A 257 2.05 4.20 11.03
N ALA A 258 3.18 4.85 11.29
CA ALA A 258 3.47 5.50 12.56
C ALA A 258 2.46 6.60 12.92
N GLY A 259 2.28 6.88 14.22
CA GLY A 259 1.38 7.92 14.73
C GLY A 259 1.75 9.36 14.36
N THR A 260 2.90 9.58 13.70
CA THR A 260 3.51 10.90 13.46
C THR A 260 2.61 11.96 12.82
N LEU A 261 1.68 11.57 11.93
CA LEU A 261 0.71 12.50 11.34
C LEU A 261 -0.39 12.87 12.33
N GLU A 262 -1.02 11.87 12.93
CA GLU A 262 -2.14 11.98 13.85
C GLU A 262 -1.74 12.71 15.13
N GLU A 263 -0.71 12.23 15.82
CA GLU A 263 -0.11 12.89 16.98
C GLU A 263 0.34 14.31 16.63
N GLY A 264 0.89 14.51 15.43
CA GLY A 264 1.41 15.81 15.00
C GLY A 264 0.31 16.85 14.84
N LEU A 265 -0.79 16.47 14.17
CA LEU A 265 -1.97 17.32 14.02
C LEU A 265 -2.68 17.56 15.36
N GLN A 266 -2.79 16.54 16.22
CA GLN A 266 -3.32 16.69 17.58
C GLN A 266 -2.47 17.66 18.41
N LYS A 267 -1.13 17.53 18.38
CA LYS A 267 -0.19 18.40 19.13
C LYS A 267 -0.17 19.84 18.60
N ARG A 268 -0.15 20.05 17.28
CA ARG A 268 -0.34 21.38 16.67
C ARG A 268 -1.74 21.94 16.95
N GLY A 269 -2.72 21.06 17.15
CA GLY A 269 -4.11 21.43 17.36
C GLY A 269 -4.37 22.15 18.67
N LEU A 270 -3.57 21.95 19.71
CA LEU A 270 -3.81 22.52 21.04
C LEU A 270 -3.45 24.01 21.09
N TRP A 271 -4.40 24.83 21.53
CA TRP A 271 -4.18 26.23 21.88
C TRP A 271 -4.93 26.58 23.18
N GLU A 272 -4.31 27.43 24.00
CA GLU A 272 -4.98 28.15 25.09
C GLU A 272 -5.10 29.62 24.68
N GLU A 273 -6.30 30.18 24.80
CA GLU A 273 -6.56 31.61 24.66
C GLU A 273 -7.14 32.11 25.98
N VAL A 274 -6.55 33.18 26.52
CA VAL A 274 -7.15 33.90 27.65
C VAL A 274 -8.19 34.84 27.06
N VAL A 275 -9.46 34.55 27.31
CA VAL A 275 -10.53 35.47 26.95
C VAL A 275 -10.58 36.53 28.05
N GLU A 276 -10.08 37.73 27.74
CA GLU A 276 -10.27 38.89 28.61
C GLU A 276 -11.76 39.29 28.57
N GLU A 277 -12.47 39.12 29.68
CA GLU A 277 -13.82 39.68 29.83
C GLU A 277 -13.73 41.19 30.06
N GLU A 278 -14.52 41.99 29.34
CA GLU A 278 -14.61 43.43 29.55
C GLU A 278 -15.39 43.76 30.84
N GLY A 279 -14.74 43.58 32.00
CA GLY A 279 -15.31 43.89 33.31
C GLY A 279 -14.28 43.92 34.45
N GLU A 280 -14.35 44.92 35.32
CA GLU A 280 -13.48 45.03 36.49
C GLU A 280 -13.85 43.96 37.55
N GLY A 281 -13.03 42.91 37.68
CA GLY A 281 -12.96 42.11 38.91
C GLY A 281 -13.17 40.59 38.82
N MET A 282 -13.30 40.00 37.62
CA MET A 282 -13.28 38.55 37.45
C MET A 282 -12.10 38.10 36.58
N GLY A 283 -11.50 36.95 36.93
CA GLY A 283 -10.35 36.41 36.21
C GLY A 283 -10.81 35.67 34.96
N GLY A 284 -10.43 36.17 33.78
CA GLY A 284 -10.89 35.67 32.49
C GLY A 284 -10.71 34.15 32.31
N GLU A 285 -11.73 33.50 31.75
CA GLU A 285 -11.69 32.06 31.50
C GLU A 285 -10.61 31.71 30.47
N LYS A 286 -9.77 30.73 30.82
CA LYS A 286 -8.89 30.06 29.85
C LYS A 286 -9.74 29.16 28.94
N GLN A 287 -10.04 29.62 27.73
CA GLN A 287 -10.56 28.73 26.71
C GLN A 287 -9.41 27.91 26.11
N SER A 288 -9.61 26.60 26.02
CA SER A 288 -8.67 25.69 25.35
C SER A 288 -9.37 25.03 24.18
N GLY A 289 -8.71 25.01 23.02
CA GLY A 289 -9.30 24.59 21.76
C GLY A 289 -8.47 23.56 21.01
N ARG A 290 -9.06 23.03 19.93
CA ARG A 290 -8.42 22.09 18.99
C ARG A 290 -8.57 22.58 17.56
N LEU A 291 -7.47 22.73 16.81
CA LEU A 291 -7.50 23.05 15.37
C LEU A 291 -7.95 21.85 14.52
N PHE A 292 -7.58 20.64 14.93
CA PHE A 292 -7.79 19.41 14.17
C PHE A 292 -8.42 18.35 15.07
N ASP A 293 -9.48 17.72 14.59
CA ASP A 293 -10.05 16.49 15.13
C ASP A 293 -9.75 15.35 14.14
N VAL A 294 -8.97 14.36 14.57
CA VAL A 294 -8.36 13.37 13.66
C VAL A 294 -8.97 12.00 13.89
N ILE A 295 -9.73 11.52 12.91
CA ILE A 295 -10.28 10.18 12.87
C ILE A 295 -9.35 9.33 12.00
N ARG A 296 -8.52 8.51 12.64
CA ARG A 296 -7.69 7.51 11.95
C ARG A 296 -8.44 6.20 11.80
N LEU A 297 -8.44 5.65 10.59
CA LEU A 297 -8.89 4.28 10.32
C LEU A 297 -7.71 3.48 9.76
N ASN A 298 -7.39 2.32 10.34
CA ASN A 298 -6.45 1.38 9.76
C ASN A 298 -7.17 0.58 8.67
N THR A 299 -7.07 1.01 7.41
CA THR A 299 -7.87 0.47 6.31
C THR A 299 -7.16 -0.60 5.50
N TYR A 300 -5.84 -0.72 5.62
CA TYR A 300 -5.06 -1.78 4.98
C TYR A 300 -3.82 -2.19 5.79
N ASP A 301 -3.29 -3.38 5.54
CA ASP A 301 -1.98 -3.83 6.01
C ASP A 301 -1.13 -4.33 4.83
N THR A 302 0.16 -4.54 5.08
CA THR A 302 1.05 -5.33 4.23
C THR A 302 1.32 -6.65 4.93
N VAL A 303 0.89 -7.76 4.34
CA VAL A 303 1.11 -9.12 4.84
C VAL A 303 2.14 -9.84 3.98
N PRO A 304 2.78 -10.94 4.46
CA PRO A 304 3.45 -11.87 3.57
C PRO A 304 2.45 -12.37 2.52
N ALA A 305 2.85 -12.47 1.26
CA ALA A 305 2.03 -13.14 0.25
C ALA A 305 2.21 -14.66 0.36
N ASP A 306 1.16 -15.44 0.11
CA ASP A 306 1.25 -16.90 0.05
C ASP A 306 2.00 -17.36 -1.21
N TRP A 307 2.77 -18.44 -1.10
CA TRP A 307 3.49 -19.07 -2.22
C TRP A 307 3.06 -20.52 -2.37
N THR A 308 2.91 -20.97 -3.60
CA THR A 308 2.82 -22.38 -3.98
C THR A 308 4.17 -23.10 -3.86
N ASP A 309 4.16 -24.44 -3.81
CA ASP A 309 5.39 -25.25 -3.88
C ASP A 309 6.18 -25.01 -5.19
N GLU A 310 5.48 -24.62 -6.26
CA GLU A 310 6.04 -24.30 -7.57
C GLU A 310 6.80 -22.97 -7.54
N GLU A 311 6.19 -21.90 -7.01
CA GLU A 311 6.86 -20.62 -6.74
C GLU A 311 8.02 -20.78 -5.75
N MET A 312 7.83 -21.59 -4.71
CA MET A 312 8.85 -21.90 -3.72
C MET A 312 10.09 -22.55 -4.37
N SER A 313 9.88 -23.49 -5.30
CA SER A 313 10.94 -24.14 -6.07
C SER A 313 11.60 -23.20 -7.08
N LEU A 314 10.82 -22.36 -7.76
CA LEU A 314 11.34 -21.34 -8.69
C LEU A 314 12.20 -20.30 -7.96
N ALA A 315 11.79 -19.86 -6.78
CA ALA A 315 12.54 -18.91 -5.95
C ALA A 315 13.90 -19.47 -5.50
N GLN A 316 13.96 -20.75 -5.11
CA GLN A 316 15.23 -21.44 -4.81
C GLN A 316 16.20 -21.49 -6.01
N SER A 317 15.67 -21.51 -7.24
CA SER A 317 16.47 -21.65 -8.46
C SER A 317 17.10 -20.35 -8.99
N CYS A 318 16.83 -19.19 -8.38
CA CYS A 318 17.21 -17.90 -8.93
C CYS A 318 18.71 -17.58 -8.82
N ALA A 319 19.17 -16.68 -9.69
CA ALA A 319 20.50 -16.09 -9.61
C ALA A 319 20.55 -14.86 -8.70
N VAL A 320 19.57 -13.97 -8.83
CA VAL A 320 19.45 -12.73 -8.04
C VAL A 320 18.00 -12.54 -7.58
N VAL A 321 17.82 -12.08 -6.35
CA VAL A 321 16.54 -11.63 -5.81
C VAL A 321 16.50 -10.11 -5.69
N THR A 322 15.36 -9.47 -5.95
CA THR A 322 15.24 -8.01 -5.95
C THR A 322 14.30 -7.52 -4.85
N PHE A 323 14.69 -6.48 -4.09
CA PHE A 323 13.91 -5.96 -2.96
C PHE A 323 13.63 -4.47 -3.04
N ALA A 324 12.35 -4.10 -2.99
CA ALA A 324 11.91 -2.71 -2.89
C ALA A 324 11.57 -2.25 -1.46
N SER A 325 11.59 -3.15 -0.46
CA SER A 325 11.35 -2.78 0.94
C SER A 325 11.93 -3.80 1.93
N PRO A 326 12.24 -3.37 3.18
CA PRO A 326 12.62 -4.28 4.27
C PRO A 326 11.57 -5.35 4.63
N SER A 327 10.29 -5.12 4.29
CA SER A 327 9.22 -6.10 4.55
C SER A 327 9.33 -7.32 3.63
N ALA A 328 9.59 -7.09 2.35
CA ALA A 328 9.79 -8.16 1.36
C ALA A 328 11.03 -9.01 1.69
N LEU A 329 12.11 -8.35 2.09
CA LEU A 329 13.37 -8.96 2.50
C LEU A 329 13.18 -9.92 3.69
N LYS A 330 12.43 -9.50 4.72
CA LYS A 330 12.16 -10.34 5.90
C LYS A 330 11.35 -11.60 5.57
N VAL A 331 10.40 -11.51 4.63
CA VAL A 331 9.64 -12.69 4.19
C VAL A 331 10.52 -13.66 3.39
N TRP A 332 11.39 -13.15 2.51
CA TRP A 332 12.36 -14.00 1.80
C TRP A 332 13.30 -14.70 2.77
N ALA A 333 13.95 -13.95 3.67
CA ALA A 333 14.90 -14.48 4.63
C ALA A 333 14.29 -15.57 5.53
N ALA A 334 13.01 -15.43 5.90
CA ALA A 334 12.28 -16.42 6.69
C ALA A 334 11.86 -17.69 5.91
N ARG A 335 11.86 -17.66 4.58
CA ARG A 335 11.46 -18.79 3.70
C ARG A 335 12.64 -19.49 3.02
N LEU A 336 13.71 -18.75 2.73
CA LEU A 336 14.83 -19.16 1.86
C LEU A 336 16.21 -18.93 2.48
N GLY A 337 16.30 -18.24 3.61
CA GLY A 337 17.59 -17.76 4.12
C GLY A 337 18.13 -16.59 3.30
N MET A 338 19.45 -16.39 3.40
CA MET A 338 20.12 -15.13 3.02
C MET A 338 21.31 -15.34 2.08
N ASP A 339 21.48 -16.55 1.54
CA ASP A 339 22.60 -16.92 0.65
C ASP A 339 22.22 -16.77 -0.83
N PHE A 340 21.95 -15.52 -1.22
CA PHE A 340 21.63 -15.11 -2.60
C PHE A 340 22.30 -13.77 -2.88
N ASN A 341 22.66 -13.49 -4.12
CA ASN A 341 22.95 -12.10 -4.51
C ASN A 341 21.63 -11.31 -4.57
N MET A 342 21.61 -10.09 -4.04
CA MET A 342 20.38 -9.30 -3.94
C MET A 342 20.53 -7.86 -4.45
N ALA A 343 19.53 -7.41 -5.23
CA ALA A 343 19.45 -6.04 -5.71
C ALA A 343 18.37 -5.26 -4.94
N CYS A 344 18.80 -4.34 -4.08
CA CYS A 344 17.93 -3.40 -3.37
C CYS A 344 17.64 -2.15 -4.20
N ILE A 345 16.41 -1.62 -4.12
CA ILE A 345 16.00 -0.39 -4.84
C ILE A 345 16.75 0.88 -4.39
N GLY A 346 17.44 0.82 -3.26
CA GLY A 346 18.21 1.91 -2.68
C GLY A 346 18.62 1.65 -1.23
N GLU A 347 19.45 2.55 -0.70
CA GLU A 347 20.15 2.43 0.59
C GLU A 347 19.27 1.93 1.74
N THR A 348 18.07 2.50 1.97
CA THR A 348 17.20 2.12 3.10
C THR A 348 16.82 0.64 3.14
N THR A 349 16.79 -0.06 1.99
CA THR A 349 16.56 -1.51 1.96
C THR A 349 17.87 -2.28 2.15
N ALA A 350 19.00 -1.79 1.61
CA ALA A 350 20.32 -2.36 1.82
C ALA A 350 20.76 -2.29 3.29
N THR A 351 20.62 -1.14 3.97
CA THR A 351 20.91 -1.01 5.41
C THR A 351 20.07 -1.98 6.25
N ALA A 352 18.83 -2.26 5.83
CA ALA A 352 17.95 -3.24 6.49
C ALA A 352 18.31 -4.70 6.18
N ALA A 353 19.01 -4.98 5.07
CA ALA A 353 19.61 -6.27 4.76
C ALA A 353 20.80 -6.56 5.68
N ILE A 354 21.73 -5.60 5.77
CA ILE A 354 22.91 -5.65 6.66
C ILE A 354 22.45 -5.82 8.12
N ALA A 355 21.46 -5.03 8.56
CA ALA A 355 20.89 -5.13 9.91
C ALA A 355 20.11 -6.43 10.19
N LEU A 356 19.85 -7.27 9.18
CA LEU A 356 19.31 -8.63 9.36
C LEU A 356 20.40 -9.71 9.31
N GLY A 357 21.64 -9.36 8.94
CA GLY A 357 22.76 -10.29 8.82
C GLY A 357 22.94 -10.91 7.43
N TRP A 358 22.49 -10.24 6.36
CA TRP A 358 22.96 -10.56 5.00
C TRP A 358 24.43 -10.16 4.84
N ASP A 359 25.18 -10.91 4.02
CA ASP A 359 26.56 -10.60 3.69
C ASP A 359 26.66 -9.32 2.84
N GLU A 360 27.48 -8.35 3.25
CA GLU A 360 27.66 -7.08 2.55
C GLU A 360 28.18 -7.25 1.11
N SER A 361 28.93 -8.31 0.82
CA SER A 361 29.39 -8.63 -0.54
C SER A 361 28.27 -9.07 -1.49
N ARG A 362 27.13 -9.53 -0.96
CA ARG A 362 25.96 -9.96 -1.75
C ARG A 362 24.89 -8.86 -1.92
N ILE A 363 25.11 -7.64 -1.42
CA ILE A 363 24.09 -6.55 -1.39
C ILE A 363 24.42 -5.44 -2.40
N PHE A 364 23.64 -5.39 -3.48
CA PHE A 364 23.78 -4.43 -4.57
C PHE A 364 22.66 -3.38 -4.51
N TYR A 365 22.99 -2.09 -4.69
CA TYR A 365 22.00 -1.01 -4.72
C TYR A 365 22.56 0.25 -5.39
N PRO A 366 21.71 1.07 -6.05
CA PRO A 366 22.15 2.34 -6.61
C PRO A 366 22.51 3.33 -5.51
N LYS A 367 23.73 3.87 -5.56
CA LYS A 367 24.23 4.90 -4.63
C LYS A 367 23.75 6.30 -5.06
N ASP A 368 23.94 6.63 -6.33
CA ASP A 368 23.69 7.99 -6.86
C ASP A 368 22.43 8.10 -7.75
N ALA A 369 21.77 6.97 -8.06
CA ALA A 369 20.66 6.88 -9.02
C ALA A 369 19.40 6.20 -8.44
N PRO A 370 18.72 6.79 -7.43
CA PRO A 370 17.52 6.20 -6.83
C PRO A 370 16.35 6.17 -7.83
N GLY A 371 15.84 4.97 -8.12
CA GLY A 371 14.75 4.79 -9.08
C GLY A 371 14.69 3.39 -9.67
N ILE A 372 13.87 3.20 -10.69
CA ILE A 372 13.76 1.90 -11.38
C ILE A 372 15.04 1.59 -12.19
N ASP A 373 15.61 2.59 -12.85
CA ASP A 373 16.72 2.38 -13.79
C ASP A 373 18.02 2.04 -13.04
N GLY A 374 18.36 2.78 -11.98
CA GLY A 374 19.48 2.43 -11.10
C GLY A 374 19.27 1.14 -10.30
N TRP A 375 18.03 0.76 -10.02
CA TRP A 375 17.73 -0.57 -9.45
C TRP A 375 17.93 -1.68 -10.48
N ALA A 376 17.65 -1.44 -11.77
CA ALA A 376 17.99 -2.37 -12.84
C ALA A 376 19.52 -2.48 -13.03
N SER A 377 20.29 -1.39 -12.91
CA SER A 377 21.76 -1.47 -12.84
C SER A 377 22.23 -2.37 -11.68
N ALA A 378 21.70 -2.18 -10.48
CA ALA A 378 22.03 -3.05 -9.33
C ALA A 378 21.65 -4.53 -9.52
N VAL A 379 20.73 -4.86 -10.44
CA VAL A 379 20.47 -6.26 -10.85
C VAL A 379 21.57 -6.78 -11.79
N MET A 380 22.11 -5.94 -12.69
CA MET A 380 23.26 -6.31 -13.53
C MET A 380 24.48 -6.60 -12.66
N ASP A 381 24.84 -5.67 -11.77
CA ASP A 381 25.97 -5.79 -10.86
C ASP A 381 25.89 -7.10 -10.04
N ALA A 382 24.69 -7.43 -9.55
CA ALA A 382 24.41 -8.64 -8.76
C ALA A 382 24.49 -9.95 -9.58
N LEU A 383 24.23 -9.90 -10.89
CA LEU A 383 24.39 -11.03 -11.80
C LEU A 383 25.86 -11.23 -12.17
N GLU A 384 26.57 -10.15 -12.51
CA GLU A 384 27.98 -10.19 -12.90
C GLU A 384 28.88 -10.72 -11.76
N ALA A 385 28.65 -10.28 -10.52
CA ALA A 385 29.35 -10.79 -9.34
C ALA A 385 29.15 -12.30 -9.09
N LYS A 386 28.06 -12.90 -9.59
CA LYS A 386 27.83 -14.36 -9.47
C LYS A 386 28.68 -15.17 -10.44
N ASP A 387 28.97 -14.63 -11.62
CA ASP A 387 29.81 -15.33 -12.60
C ASP A 387 31.30 -15.33 -12.16
N GLU A 388 31.76 -14.34 -11.38
CA GLU A 388 33.10 -14.36 -10.76
C GLU A 388 33.23 -15.45 -9.68
N GLU A 389 32.24 -15.62 -8.80
CA GLU A 389 32.23 -16.63 -7.74
C GLU A 389 32.20 -18.09 -8.25
N VAL A 390 31.84 -18.29 -9.53
CA VAL A 390 31.81 -19.60 -10.21
C VAL A 390 33.04 -19.81 -11.12
N ALA A 391 33.88 -18.80 -11.32
CA ALA A 391 35.06 -18.83 -12.18
C ALA A 391 36.40 -19.01 -11.43
N GLY A 392 36.40 -18.92 -10.09
CA GLY A 392 37.55 -19.15 -9.20
C GLY A 392 37.66 -20.58 -8.66
#